data_AF-A0A8J7Z518-F1
#
_entry.id   AF-A0A8J7Z518-F1
#
_cell.length_a   1.000
_cell.length_b   1.000
_cell.length_c   1.000
_cell.angle_alpha   90.00
_cell.angle_beta   90.00
_cell.angle_gamma   90.00
#
_symmetry.space_group_name_H-M   'P 1'
#
loop_
_entity.id
_entity.type
_entity.pdbx_description
1 polymer ?
#
loop_
_entity_poly.entity_id
_entity_poly.type
_entity_poly.pdbx_seq_one_letter_code
_entity_poly.pdbx_strand_id
1 'polypeptide(L)'
;MNKVGTTYVLWLGGLLGFAGLHRLYNGEVRTGLLWLFTWGLFGVGQLADLILIPKMVESHNARLSSGQGNAAQIQTIEISAPASSGRLGSNFAHQQVIIALLKAADARGGKLSVTQGVMATGIGFADIEALLSDMLKSGYVEVSNDPDTGVILYEFKELS
;
A
#
# COMPACT_ATOMS: atom_id res chain seq x y z
N MET A 1 9.15 -11.01 30.89
CA MET A 1 7.87 -11.18 31.63
C MET A 1 7.17 -9.83 31.64
N ASN A 2 6.27 -9.59 30.70
CA ASN A 2 5.64 -8.28 30.56
C ASN A 2 4.49 -8.22 31.58
N LYS A 3 4.66 -7.41 32.62
CA LYS A 3 3.72 -7.34 33.75
C LYS A 3 2.43 -6.69 33.27
N VAL A 4 1.32 -7.44 33.36
CA VAL A 4 -0.03 -7.02 32.97
C VAL A 4 -0.41 -5.66 33.60
N GLY A 5 0.12 -5.36 34.79
CA GLY A 5 -0.09 -4.08 35.46
C GLY A 5 0.42 -2.85 34.68
N THR A 6 1.52 -2.94 33.93
CA THR A 6 2.05 -1.82 33.14
C THR A 6 1.15 -1.51 31.94
N THR A 7 0.52 -2.54 31.36
CA THR A 7 -0.47 -2.39 30.30
C THR A 7 -1.72 -1.67 30.79
N TYR A 8 -2.20 -1.97 31.99
CA TYR A 8 -3.36 -1.27 32.57
C TYR A 8 -3.08 0.19 32.92
N VAL A 9 -1.87 0.53 33.37
CA VAL A 9 -1.49 1.92 33.67
C VAL A 9 -1.38 2.78 32.40
N LEU A 10 -0.80 2.23 31.32
CA LEU A 10 -0.78 2.89 30.00
C LEU A 10 -2.19 3.04 29.41
N TRP A 11 -3.05 2.03 29.60
CA TRP A 11 -4.45 2.08 29.16
C TRP A 11 -5.25 3.14 29.93
N LEU A 12 -5.03 3.28 31.24
CA LEU A 12 -5.66 4.31 32.06
C LEU A 12 -5.15 5.72 31.72
N GLY A 13 -3.88 5.85 31.32
CA GLY A 13 -3.30 7.10 30.82
C GLY A 13 -3.88 7.56 29.47
N GLY A 14 -4.30 6.61 28.61
CA GLY A 14 -4.98 6.90 27.34
C GLY A 14 -6.41 7.44 27.49
N LEU A 15 -7.03 7.25 28.66
CA LEU A 15 -8.39 7.72 28.98
C LEU A 15 -8.45 9.20 29.41
N LEU A 16 -7.31 9.84 29.72
CA LEU A 16 -7.23 11.21 30.26
C LEU A 16 -6.73 12.26 29.26
N GLY A 17 -7.42 12.39 28.11
CA GLY A 17 -7.72 13.74 27.62
C GLY A 17 -7.01 14.30 26.38
N PHE A 18 -6.72 13.52 25.33
CA PHE A 18 -6.33 14.09 24.02
C PHE A 18 -6.93 13.39 22.79
N ALA A 19 -8.15 12.88 22.89
CA ALA A 19 -8.86 12.37 21.72
C ALA A 19 -9.59 13.51 20.98
N GLY A 20 -9.10 13.90 19.81
CA GLY A 20 -9.77 14.87 18.92
C GLY A 20 -8.87 15.96 18.34
N LEU A 21 -7.74 16.27 18.98
CA LEU A 21 -6.84 17.34 18.53
C LEU A 21 -6.17 17.03 17.18
N HIS A 22 -5.81 15.75 16.95
CA HIS A 22 -5.23 15.29 15.69
C HIS A 22 -6.20 15.44 14.49
N ARG A 23 -7.52 15.34 14.72
CA ARG A 23 -8.54 15.55 13.68
C ARG A 23 -8.80 17.03 13.39
N LEU A 24 -8.60 17.90 14.38
CA LEU A 24 -8.64 19.35 14.20
C LEU A 24 -7.45 19.84 13.36
N TYR A 25 -6.28 19.21 13.52
CA TYR A 25 -5.07 19.51 12.75
C TYR A 25 -5.21 19.14 11.26
N ASN A 26 -5.90 18.04 10.95
CA ASN A 26 -6.13 17.60 9.57
C ASN A 26 -7.28 18.34 8.84
N GLY A 27 -7.79 19.45 9.37
CA GLY A 27 -8.74 20.34 8.67
C GLY A 27 -10.21 19.97 8.81
N GLU A 28 -10.57 18.90 9.53
CA GLU A 28 -11.95 18.53 9.80
C GLU A 28 -12.46 19.10 11.13
N VAL A 29 -12.59 20.43 11.16
CA VAL A 29 -12.93 21.20 12.37
C VAL A 29 -14.27 20.77 12.98
N ARG A 30 -15.28 20.46 12.16
CA ARG A 30 -16.63 20.09 12.65
C ARG A 30 -16.65 18.76 13.42
N THR A 31 -15.94 17.75 12.91
CA THR A 31 -15.90 16.41 13.53
C THR A 31 -14.93 16.38 14.71
N GLY A 32 -13.86 17.17 14.66
CA GLY A 32 -12.93 17.39 15.77
C GLY A 32 -13.58 18.12 16.95
N LEU A 33 -14.37 19.18 16.71
CA LEU A 33 -15.11 19.87 17.77
C LEU A 33 -16.16 18.97 18.42
N LEU A 34 -16.90 18.19 17.63
CA LEU A 34 -17.90 17.24 18.12
C LEU A 34 -17.25 16.19 19.06
N TRP A 35 -16.05 15.73 18.73
CA TRP A 35 -15.28 14.77 19.53
C TRP A 35 -14.67 15.36 20.79
N LEU A 36 -14.22 16.62 20.72
CA LEU A 36 -13.68 17.35 21.86
C LEU A 36 -14.77 17.69 22.88
N PHE A 37 -15.98 18.06 22.41
CA PHE A 37 -17.10 18.44 23.26
C PHE A 37 -17.85 17.25 23.89
N THR A 38 -17.65 16.03 23.36
CA THR A 38 -18.26 14.78 23.88
C THR A 38 -17.31 13.94 24.74
N TRP A 39 -16.11 14.45 25.05
CA TRP A 39 -15.06 13.74 25.80
C TRP A 39 -14.75 12.34 25.24
N GLY A 40 -14.85 12.17 23.91
CA GLY A 40 -14.68 10.85 23.27
C GLY A 40 -15.71 9.79 23.72
N LEU A 41 -16.94 10.20 24.06
CA LEU A 41 -18.15 9.39 24.32
C LEU A 41 -17.90 7.87 24.57
N PHE A 42 -17.27 7.55 25.70
CA PHE A 42 -17.31 6.22 26.33
C PHE A 42 -16.91 5.02 25.42
N GLY A 43 -15.89 5.15 24.59
CA GLY A 43 -15.39 4.03 23.77
C GLY A 43 -16.22 3.73 22.50
N VAL A 44 -17.27 4.50 22.21
CA VAL A 44 -18.05 4.39 20.96
C VAL A 44 -17.21 4.77 19.74
N GLY A 45 -16.17 5.58 19.94
CA GLY A 45 -15.20 5.92 18.90
C GLY A 45 -14.44 4.73 18.32
N GLN A 46 -14.13 3.71 19.14
CA GLN A 46 -13.50 2.49 18.65
C GLN A 46 -14.48 1.59 17.88
N LEU A 47 -15.77 1.57 18.27
CA LEU A 47 -16.81 0.83 17.54
C LEU A 47 -17.07 1.43 16.15
N ALA A 48 -17.03 2.75 16.02
CA ALA A 48 -17.15 3.42 14.73
C ALA A 48 -15.94 3.13 13.81
N ASP A 49 -14.73 3.03 14.39
CA ASP A 49 -13.52 2.66 13.64
C ASP A 49 -13.61 1.22 13.09
N LEU A 50 -14.16 0.28 13.86
CA LEU A 50 -14.35 -1.11 13.43
C LEU A 50 -15.30 -1.26 12.24
N ILE A 51 -16.26 -0.35 12.07
CA ILE A 51 -17.22 -0.34 10.94
C ILE A 51 -16.61 0.35 9.71
N LEU A 52 -15.62 1.23 9.90
CA LEU A 52 -14.98 1.97 8.81
C LEU A 52 -13.91 1.14 8.09
N ILE A 53 -13.18 0.28 8.81
CA ILE A 53 -12.18 -0.65 8.25
C ILE A 53 -12.75 -1.54 7.12
N PRO A 54 -13.90 -2.23 7.26
CA PRO A 54 -14.44 -3.05 6.17
C PRO A 54 -14.86 -2.21 4.95
N LYS A 55 -15.29 -0.94 5.11
CA LYS A 55 -15.56 -0.07 3.96
C LYS A 55 -14.29 0.32 3.20
N MET A 56 -13.17 0.50 3.90
CA MET A 56 -11.89 0.77 3.24
C MET A 56 -11.39 -0.45 2.47
N VAL A 57 -11.50 -1.65 3.05
CA VAL A 57 -11.14 -2.91 2.38
C VAL A 57 -12.02 -3.18 1.16
N GLU A 58 -13.33 -2.95 1.26
CA GLU A 58 -14.25 -3.09 0.12
C GLU A 58 -13.92 -2.08 -0.99
N SER A 59 -13.57 -0.83 -0.66
CA SER A 59 -13.18 0.16 -1.68
C SER A 59 -11.83 -0.14 -2.35
N HIS A 60 -10.91 -0.82 -1.66
CA HIS A 60 -9.64 -1.28 -2.22
C HIS A 60 -9.85 -2.51 -3.10
N ASN A 61 -10.62 -3.51 -2.65
CA ASN A 61 -10.97 -4.69 -3.43
C ASN A 61 -11.85 -4.34 -4.64
N ALA A 62 -12.79 -3.40 -4.51
CA ALA A 62 -13.59 -2.92 -5.63
C ALA A 62 -12.74 -2.22 -6.69
N ARG A 63 -11.65 -1.53 -6.32
CA ARG A 63 -10.68 -0.95 -7.27
C ARG A 63 -9.82 -2.02 -7.95
N LEU A 64 -9.48 -3.10 -7.26
CA LEU A 64 -8.79 -4.26 -7.83
C LEU A 64 -9.72 -5.12 -8.73
N SER A 65 -11.02 -5.20 -8.43
CA SER A 65 -12.01 -5.90 -9.27
C SER A 65 -12.57 -5.04 -10.42
N SER A 66 -12.49 -3.71 -10.36
CA SER A 66 -12.91 -2.82 -11.47
C SER A 66 -11.82 -2.59 -12.52
N GLY A 67 -10.63 -3.19 -12.36
CA GLY A 67 -9.69 -3.41 -13.47
C GLY A 67 -10.20 -4.37 -14.55
N GLN A 68 -11.39 -4.97 -14.38
CA GLN A 68 -12.00 -5.88 -15.35
C GLN A 68 -13.50 -5.62 -15.56
N GLY A 69 -13.91 -4.36 -15.71
CA GLY A 69 -15.30 -4.06 -16.04
C GLY A 69 -15.46 -2.63 -16.52
N ASN A 70 -15.16 -2.39 -17.80
CA ASN A 70 -15.72 -1.39 -18.72
C ASN A 70 -14.81 -1.31 -19.96
N ALA A 71 -14.63 -2.45 -20.64
CA ALA A 71 -14.36 -2.39 -22.06
C ALA A 71 -15.61 -1.79 -22.69
N ALA A 72 -15.43 -0.70 -23.42
CA ALA A 72 -16.45 -0.09 -24.25
C ALA A 72 -17.29 -1.17 -24.93
N GLN A 73 -18.61 -0.99 -24.89
CA GLN A 73 -19.53 -1.69 -25.78
C GLN A 73 -19.19 -1.29 -27.23
N ILE A 74 -18.20 -1.96 -27.80
CA ILE A 74 -18.11 -2.18 -29.23
C ILE A 74 -18.66 -3.59 -29.42
N GLN A 75 -19.78 -3.70 -30.11
CA GLN A 75 -20.28 -4.97 -30.62
C GLN A 75 -19.23 -5.51 -31.61
N THR A 76 -18.28 -6.29 -31.12
CA THR A 76 -17.47 -7.17 -31.95
C THR A 76 -18.14 -8.54 -31.89
N ILE A 77 -18.46 -9.05 -33.06
CA ILE A 77 -19.07 -10.35 -33.32
C ILE A 77 -18.36 -11.46 -32.50
N GLU A 78 -19.14 -12.23 -31.74
CA GLU A 78 -18.67 -13.38 -30.96
C GLU A 78 -18.05 -14.44 -31.88
N ILE A 79 -16.75 -14.65 -31.76
CA ILE A 79 -16.11 -15.90 -32.15
C ILE A 79 -15.78 -16.61 -30.84
N SER A 80 -16.56 -17.65 -30.53
CA SER A 80 -16.41 -18.50 -29.35
C SER A 80 -14.97 -19.00 -29.22
N ALA A 81 -14.22 -18.48 -28.24
CA ALA A 81 -12.94 -19.02 -27.81
C ALA A 81 -13.05 -19.41 -26.32
N PRO A 82 -12.45 -20.54 -25.90
CA PRO A 82 -12.65 -21.11 -24.57
C PRO A 82 -12.15 -20.17 -23.47
N ALA A 83 -13.00 -19.93 -22.47
CA ALA A 83 -12.72 -19.16 -21.28
C ALA A 83 -11.72 -19.90 -20.37
N SER A 84 -10.44 -19.84 -20.70
CA SER A 84 -9.33 -20.25 -19.82
C SER A 84 -8.16 -19.25 -19.79
N SER A 85 -8.28 -18.10 -20.47
CA SER A 85 -7.16 -17.16 -20.66
C SER A 85 -7.01 -16.07 -19.59
N GLY A 86 -7.98 -15.90 -18.69
CA GLY A 86 -8.00 -14.77 -17.74
C GLY A 86 -6.96 -14.85 -16.62
N ARG A 87 -6.59 -16.05 -16.14
CA ARG A 87 -5.66 -16.23 -15.01
C ARG A 87 -4.19 -16.37 -15.43
N LEU A 88 -3.93 -16.71 -16.69
CA LEU A 88 -2.56 -16.80 -17.20
C LEU A 88 -2.00 -15.41 -17.55
N GLY A 89 -2.87 -14.50 -18.00
CA GLY A 89 -2.49 -13.13 -18.37
C GLY A 89 -1.98 -12.29 -17.21
N SER A 90 -2.59 -12.36 -16.03
CA SER A 90 -2.17 -11.58 -14.85
C SER A 90 -0.82 -12.05 -14.29
N ASN A 91 -0.62 -13.37 -14.19
CA ASN A 91 0.64 -13.95 -13.73
C ASN A 91 1.79 -13.65 -14.70
N PHE A 92 1.54 -13.73 -16.00
CA PHE A 92 2.53 -13.40 -17.02
C PHE A 92 2.87 -11.90 -17.03
N ALA A 93 1.90 -11.01 -16.84
CA ALA A 93 2.15 -9.57 -16.71
C ALA A 93 3.02 -9.26 -15.48
N HIS A 94 2.69 -9.85 -14.32
CA HIS A 94 3.51 -9.69 -13.11
C HIS A 94 4.93 -10.21 -13.29
N GLN A 95 5.09 -11.38 -13.93
CA GLN A 95 6.40 -11.95 -14.21
C GLN A 95 7.22 -11.07 -15.18
N GLN A 96 6.59 -10.49 -16.21
CA GLN A 96 7.26 -9.55 -17.11
C GLN A 96 7.73 -8.28 -16.39
N VAL A 97 6.93 -7.75 -15.47
CA VAL A 97 7.32 -6.59 -14.65
C VAL A 97 8.57 -6.91 -13.84
N ILE A 98 8.60 -8.05 -13.15
CA ILE A 98 9.77 -8.49 -12.36
C ILE A 98 10.99 -8.63 -13.27
N ILE A 99 10.87 -9.30 -14.41
CA ILE A 99 12.00 -9.48 -15.34
C ILE A 99 12.52 -8.13 -15.86
N ALA A 100 11.63 -7.20 -16.20
CA ALA A 100 12.02 -5.86 -16.65
C ALA A 100 12.71 -5.06 -15.54
N LEU A 101 12.23 -5.19 -14.29
CA LEU A 101 12.84 -4.57 -13.11
C LEU A 101 14.25 -5.12 -12.85
N LEU A 102 14.42 -6.44 -12.88
CA LEU A 102 15.71 -7.10 -12.69
C LEU A 102 16.70 -6.70 -13.78
N LYS A 103 16.25 -6.65 -15.04
CA LYS A 103 17.07 -6.19 -16.17
C LYS A 103 17.51 -4.74 -16.01
N ALA A 104 16.63 -3.88 -15.49
CA ALA A 104 16.96 -2.48 -15.24
C ALA A 104 17.96 -2.31 -14.08
N ALA A 105 17.88 -3.16 -13.06
CA ALA A 105 18.82 -3.19 -11.94
C ALA A 105 20.19 -3.72 -12.38
N ASP A 106 20.24 -4.81 -13.15
CA ASP A 106 21.46 -5.39 -13.71
C ASP A 106 22.25 -4.38 -14.56
N ALA A 107 21.55 -3.64 -15.45
CA ALA A 107 22.16 -2.59 -16.27
C ALA A 107 22.79 -1.43 -15.46
N ARG A 108 22.53 -1.36 -14.15
CA ARG A 108 22.99 -0.30 -13.24
C ARG A 108 23.84 -0.85 -12.08
N GLY A 109 24.35 -2.07 -12.21
CA GLY A 109 25.19 -2.71 -11.19
C GLY A 109 24.40 -3.08 -9.93
N GLY A 110 23.19 -3.62 -10.12
CA GLY A 110 22.36 -4.13 -9.03
C GLY A 110 21.60 -3.07 -8.23
N LYS A 111 21.65 -1.79 -8.62
CA LYS A 111 21.01 -0.68 -7.89
C LYS A 111 19.91 -0.03 -8.72
N LEU A 112 18.76 0.21 -8.11
CA LEU A 112 17.60 0.77 -8.78
C LEU A 112 16.84 1.75 -7.88
N SER A 113 16.47 2.92 -8.38
CA SER A 113 15.49 3.78 -7.70
C SER A 113 14.06 3.47 -8.12
N VAL A 114 13.07 3.87 -7.31
CA VAL A 114 11.63 3.72 -7.65
C VAL A 114 11.33 4.33 -9.02
N THR A 115 11.84 5.55 -9.28
CA THR A 115 11.64 6.24 -10.56
C THR A 115 12.22 5.46 -11.73
N GLN A 116 13.39 4.83 -11.56
CA GLN A 116 13.99 3.99 -12.59
C GLN A 116 13.18 2.70 -12.82
N GLY A 117 12.65 2.09 -11.76
CA GLY A 117 11.76 0.94 -11.86
C GLY A 117 10.49 1.26 -12.64
N VAL A 118 9.87 2.41 -12.36
CA VAL A 118 8.71 2.92 -13.12
C VAL A 118 9.07 3.13 -14.59
N MET A 119 10.20 3.77 -14.88
CA MET A 119 10.64 4.01 -16.27
C MET A 119 10.89 2.71 -17.04
N ALA A 120 11.39 1.66 -16.38
CA ALA A 120 11.71 0.40 -17.04
C ALA A 120 10.48 -0.50 -17.27
N THR A 121 9.54 -0.49 -16.34
CA THR A 121 8.39 -1.41 -16.34
C THR A 121 7.13 -0.79 -16.91
N GLY A 122 7.02 0.54 -16.90
CA GLY A 122 5.83 1.27 -17.34
C GLY A 122 4.65 1.19 -16.36
N ILE A 123 4.82 0.57 -15.18
CA ILE A 123 3.79 0.53 -14.13
C ILE A 123 3.94 1.72 -13.18
N GLY A 124 2.86 2.02 -12.43
CA GLY A 124 2.80 3.20 -11.58
C GLY A 124 3.77 3.16 -10.39
N PHE A 125 4.06 4.34 -9.82
CA PHE A 125 4.93 4.48 -8.64
C PHE A 125 4.45 3.62 -7.46
N ALA A 126 3.14 3.61 -7.19
CA ALA A 126 2.57 2.85 -6.08
C ALA A 126 2.79 1.33 -6.24
N ASP A 127 2.64 0.82 -7.47
CA ASP A 127 2.82 -0.61 -7.77
C ASP A 127 4.30 -1.02 -7.67
N ILE A 128 5.22 -0.16 -8.13
CA ILE A 128 6.67 -0.39 -8.01
C ILE A 128 7.12 -0.32 -6.55
N GLU A 129 6.64 0.66 -5.80
CA GLU A 129 6.98 0.79 -4.38
C GLU A 129 6.47 -0.41 -3.59
N ALA A 130 5.25 -0.87 -3.85
CA ALA A 130 4.70 -2.08 -3.23
C ALA A 130 5.54 -3.32 -3.59
N LEU A 131 5.92 -3.48 -4.86
CA LEU A 131 6.76 -4.58 -5.33
C LEU A 131 8.14 -4.57 -4.66
N LEU A 132 8.84 -3.44 -4.67
CA LEU A 132 10.16 -3.29 -4.05
C LEU A 132 10.09 -3.46 -2.53
N SER A 133 9.02 -3.00 -1.89
CA SER A 133 8.78 -3.21 -0.46
C SER A 133 8.59 -4.69 -0.13
N ASP A 134 7.88 -5.44 -0.97
CA ASP A 134 7.71 -6.89 -0.82
C ASP A 134 9.04 -7.63 -1.01
N MET A 135 9.84 -7.23 -2.01
CA MET A 135 11.19 -7.76 -2.23
C MET A 135 12.16 -7.45 -1.09
N LEU A 136 11.99 -6.29 -0.43
CA LEU A 136 12.75 -5.93 0.76
C LEU A 136 12.37 -6.79 1.96
N LYS A 137 11.07 -7.04 2.18
CA LYS A 137 10.58 -7.91 3.26
C LYS A 137 11.04 -9.36 3.10
N SER A 138 11.08 -9.84 1.86
CA SER A 138 11.57 -11.19 1.54
C SER A 138 13.09 -11.29 1.52
N GLY A 139 13.80 -10.16 1.56
CA GLY A 139 15.26 -10.11 1.69
C GLY A 139 16.04 -10.17 0.37
N TYR A 140 15.36 -10.10 -0.78
CA TYR A 140 16.02 -10.02 -2.09
C TYR A 140 16.67 -8.65 -2.34
N VAL A 141 16.19 -7.61 -1.66
CA VAL A 141 16.58 -6.22 -1.88
C VAL A 141 16.88 -5.54 -0.55
N GLU A 142 17.91 -4.70 -0.52
CA GLU A 142 18.20 -3.79 0.59
C GLU A 142 18.02 -2.33 0.17
N VAL A 143 17.67 -1.47 1.14
CA VAL A 143 17.62 -0.03 0.90
C VAL A 143 18.96 0.57 1.26
N SER A 144 19.57 1.25 0.29
CA SER A 144 20.74 2.09 0.46
C SER A 144 20.41 3.53 0.07
N ASN A 145 21.31 4.45 0.40
CA ASN A 145 21.19 5.85 0.03
C ASN A 145 22.40 6.24 -0.82
N ASP A 146 22.14 6.92 -1.92
CA ASP A 146 23.17 7.52 -2.74
C ASP A 146 23.88 8.66 -1.97
N PRO A 147 25.21 8.57 -1.75
CA PRO A 147 25.92 9.52 -0.91
C PRO A 147 25.99 10.94 -1.50
N ASP A 148 25.84 11.09 -2.81
CA ASP A 148 25.94 12.37 -3.50
C ASP A 148 24.57 13.02 -3.69
N THR A 149 23.54 12.22 -4.00
CA THR A 149 22.21 12.73 -4.35
C THR A 149 21.16 12.60 -3.24
N GLY A 150 21.38 11.75 -2.23
CA GLY A 150 20.41 11.48 -1.17
C GLY A 150 19.22 10.62 -1.62
N VAL A 151 19.26 10.05 -2.83
CA VAL A 151 18.18 9.25 -3.40
C VAL A 151 18.17 7.85 -2.78
N ILE A 152 16.97 7.38 -2.44
CA ILE A 152 16.76 6.00 -1.98
C ILE A 152 16.99 5.04 -3.14
N LEU A 153 17.98 4.16 -2.96
CA LEU A 153 18.33 3.11 -3.89
C LEU A 153 17.95 1.75 -3.29
N TYR A 154 17.41 0.90 -4.15
CA TYR A 154 17.12 -0.49 -3.86
C TYR A 154 18.22 -1.34 -4.48
N GLU A 155 18.99 -2.04 -3.66
CA GLU A 155 20.13 -2.85 -4.04
C GLU A 155 19.76 -4.33 -4.01
N PHE A 156 19.88 -5.00 -5.16
CA PHE A 156 19.52 -6.40 -5.35
C PHE A 156 20.74 -7.26 -5.00
N LYS A 157 20.65 -8.04 -3.90
CA LYS A 157 21.80 -8.81 -3.38
C LYS A 157 22.38 -9.81 -4.37
N GLU A 158 21.51 -10.40 -5.19
CA GLU A 158 21.90 -11.42 -6.17
C GLU A 158 22.56 -10.83 -7.42
N LEU A 159 22.49 -9.51 -7.62
CA LEU A 159 22.98 -8.82 -8.82
C LEU A 159 24.16 -7.86 -8.53
N SER A 160 24.58 -7.74 -7.26
CA SER A 160 25.63 -6.82 -6.82
C SER A 160 26.94 -7.52 -6.48
#